data_AF-A0A9D7S8J8-F1
#
_entry.id   AF-A0A9D7S8J8-F1
#
_cell.length_a   1.000
_cell.length_b   1.000
_cell.length_c   1.000
_cell.angle_alpha   90.00
_cell.angle_beta   90.00
_cell.angle_gamma   90.00
#
_symmetry.space_group_name_H-M   'P 1'
#
loop_
_entity.id
_entity.type
_entity.pdbx_description
1 polymer ?
#
loop_
_entity_poly.entity_id
_entity_poly.type
_entity_poly.pdbx_seq_one_letter_code
_entity_poly.pdbx_strand_id
1 'polypeptide(L)'
;MERKLDYEIPNLEVRNILVNQDGSLFMGFEEFEIIVNTYVDSKGLPHTTYQYYYQNIYGARINSSGKFEWMRKIPKYQVSYDRPQGTLGYKLINDAKGYYFLYLDHKKNLELSEDEVPKRYFDGYGGQIILSKIDLQGNVSKDLLFDTHDEDLMIYPAQFNAINGNQFIGRADIKRGGYKPLLITIKD
;
A
#
# COMPACT_ATOMS: atom_id res chain seq x y z
N MET A 1 5.66 -29.89 11.71
CA MET A 1 4.57 -29.61 12.66
C MET A 1 4.41 -28.11 12.67
N GLU A 2 3.33 -27.61 12.08
CA GLU A 2 3.02 -26.18 12.04
C GLU A 2 2.71 -25.68 13.45
N ARG A 3 3.25 -24.52 13.81
CA ARG A 3 3.07 -23.87 15.11
C ARG A 3 1.96 -22.85 15.02
N LYS A 4 1.31 -22.56 16.14
CA LYS A 4 0.22 -21.56 16.22
C LYS A 4 0.61 -20.18 15.64
N LEU A 5 1.88 -19.79 15.81
CA LEU A 5 2.45 -18.55 15.27
C LEU A 5 2.55 -18.54 13.74
N ASP A 6 2.56 -19.70 13.09
CA ASP A 6 2.64 -19.81 11.63
C ASP A 6 1.30 -19.37 10.96
N TYR A 7 0.22 -19.19 11.74
CA TYR A 7 -1.09 -18.70 11.28
C TYR A 7 -1.41 -17.27 11.69
N GLU A 8 -0.51 -16.60 12.42
CA GLU A 8 -0.71 -15.21 12.82
C GLU A 8 -0.17 -14.27 11.74
N ILE A 9 -0.85 -13.14 11.54
CA ILE A 9 -0.33 -12.03 10.75
C ILE A 9 0.17 -10.97 11.75
N PRO A 10 1.44 -11.04 12.18
CA PRO A 10 1.97 -10.08 13.13
C PRO A 10 1.95 -8.68 12.51
N ASN A 11 1.74 -7.67 13.36
CA ASN A 11 1.80 -6.26 12.97
C ASN A 11 0.80 -5.85 11.87
N LEU A 12 -0.36 -6.51 11.81
CA LEU A 12 -1.46 -6.12 10.91
C LEU A 12 -2.20 -4.89 11.48
N GLU A 13 -2.12 -3.76 10.78
CA GLU A 13 -2.80 -2.52 11.15
C GLU A 13 -4.04 -2.26 10.29
N VAL A 14 -5.15 -1.87 10.91
CA VAL A 14 -6.32 -1.36 10.18
C VAL A 14 -5.98 0.02 9.62
N ARG A 15 -6.02 0.17 8.30
CA ARG A 15 -5.79 1.45 7.61
C ARG A 15 -7.09 2.14 7.20
N ASN A 16 -8.11 1.36 6.86
CA ASN A 16 -9.38 1.87 6.38
C ASN A 16 -10.55 1.04 6.90
N ILE A 17 -11.66 1.71 7.20
CA ILE A 17 -12.96 1.10 7.50
C ILE A 17 -13.98 1.84 6.63
N LEU A 18 -14.67 1.11 5.76
CA LEU A 18 -15.72 1.61 4.89
C LEU A 18 -17.04 0.94 5.27
N VAL A 19 -18.01 1.74 5.67
CA VAL A 19 -19.37 1.28 5.96
C VAL A 19 -20.25 1.60 4.76
N ASN A 20 -20.81 0.58 4.13
CA ASN A 20 -21.71 0.72 3.00
C ASN A 20 -23.13 1.09 3.49
N GLN A 21 -23.95 1.65 2.60
CA GLN A 21 -25.32 2.07 2.93
C GLN A 21 -26.22 0.92 3.38
N ASP A 22 -25.95 -0.30 2.90
CA ASP A 22 -26.67 -1.52 3.28
C ASP A 22 -26.22 -2.07 4.66
N GLY A 23 -25.26 -1.42 5.32
CA GLY A 23 -24.69 -1.84 6.60
C GLY A 23 -23.55 -2.85 6.47
N SER A 24 -23.19 -3.29 5.26
CA SER A 24 -21.99 -4.10 5.06
C SER A 24 -20.71 -3.29 5.29
N LEU A 25 -19.63 -3.98 5.64
CA LEU A 25 -18.34 -3.40 5.98
C LEU A 25 -17.25 -3.90 5.04
N PHE A 26 -16.37 -2.99 4.64
CA PHE A 26 -15.05 -3.33 4.13
C PHE A 26 -13.96 -2.77 5.03
N MET A 27 -12.92 -3.55 5.26
CA MET A 27 -11.73 -3.14 6.00
C MET A 27 -10.48 -3.33 5.14
N GLY A 28 -9.69 -2.26 5.04
CA GLY A 28 -8.36 -2.29 4.46
C GLY A 28 -7.31 -2.35 5.58
N PHE A 29 -6.35 -3.25 5.45
CA PHE A 29 -5.27 -3.44 6.40
C PHE A 29 -3.91 -3.36 5.72
N GLU A 30 -2.87 -3.23 6.52
CA GLU A 30 -1.49 -3.31 6.09
C GLU A 30 -0.63 -3.96 7.16
N GLU A 31 0.22 -4.90 6.78
CA GLU A 31 1.32 -5.33 7.64
C GLU A 31 2.35 -4.21 7.75
N PHE A 32 2.54 -3.68 8.95
CA PHE A 32 3.41 -2.54 9.18
C PHE A 32 4.29 -2.73 10.40
N GLU A 33 5.60 -2.62 10.22
CA GLU A 33 6.57 -2.77 11.30
C GLU A 33 7.61 -1.64 11.28
N ILE A 34 8.00 -1.18 12.47
CA ILE A 34 9.16 -0.30 12.66
C ILE A 34 10.18 -1.05 13.52
N ILE A 35 11.37 -1.28 12.96
CA ILE A 35 12.50 -1.83 13.70
C ILE A 35 13.41 -0.68 14.13
N VAL A 36 13.63 -0.56 15.44
CA VAL A 36 14.52 0.44 16.03
C VAL A 36 15.75 -0.27 16.59
N ASN A 37 16.93 0.06 16.06
CA ASN A 37 18.20 -0.48 16.54
C ASN A 37 19.05 0.64 17.14
N THR A 38 19.56 0.42 18.35
CA THR A 38 20.53 1.32 18.99
C THR A 38 21.85 0.60 19.19
N TYR A 39 22.94 1.18 18.72
CA TYR A 39 24.29 0.65 18.88
C TYR A 39 25.26 1.76 19.25
N VAL A 40 26.42 1.39 19.80
CA VAL A 40 27.49 2.33 20.14
C VAL A 40 28.61 2.15 19.11
N ASP A 41 29.07 3.23 18.49
CA ASP A 41 30.16 3.17 17.53
C ASP A 41 31.53 2.94 18.21
N SER A 42 32.57 2.81 17.40
CA SER A 42 33.93 2.61 17.89
C SER A 42 34.50 3.79 18.69
N LYS A 43 33.83 4.95 18.69
CA LYS A 43 34.20 6.16 19.45
C LYS A 43 33.36 6.31 20.74
N GLY A 44 32.50 5.35 21.05
CA GLY A 44 31.63 5.40 22.22
C GLY A 44 30.38 6.25 22.02
N LEU A 45 30.07 6.69 20.80
CA LEU A 45 28.88 7.49 20.52
C LEU A 45 27.68 6.58 20.22
N PRO A 46 26.53 6.78 20.87
CA PRO A 46 25.32 6.02 20.56
C PRO A 46 24.70 6.50 19.25
N HIS A 47 24.22 5.55 18.46
CA HIS A 47 23.49 5.76 17.21
C HIS A 47 22.18 4.97 17.28
N THR A 48 21.10 5.58 16.81
CA THR A 48 19.78 4.93 16.68
C THR A 48 19.35 4.98 15.22
N THR A 49 19.02 3.82 14.66
CA THR A 49 18.51 3.68 13.28
C THR A 49 17.08 3.17 13.29
N TYR A 50 16.30 3.62 12.31
CA TYR A 50 14.90 3.25 12.13
C TYR A 50 14.72 2.56 10.77
N GLN A 51 14.04 1.43 10.76
CA GLN A 51 13.69 0.73 9.52
C GLN A 51 12.18 0.55 9.47
N TYR A 52 11.56 1.05 8.42
CA TYR A 52 10.11 1.03 8.24
C TYR A 52 9.76 0.00 7.17
N TYR A 53 8.86 -0.91 7.50
CA TYR A 53 8.41 -1.97 6.62
C TYR A 53 6.90 -1.84 6.41
N TYR A 54 6.50 -1.52 5.18
CA TYR A 54 5.11 -1.51 4.74
C TYR A 54 4.92 -2.71 3.82
N GLN A 55 4.44 -3.81 4.38
CA GLN A 55 4.40 -5.11 3.71
C GLN A 55 3.00 -5.34 3.12
N ASN A 56 2.50 -6.57 3.16
CA ASN A 56 1.30 -6.97 2.44
C ASN A 56 0.08 -6.11 2.78
N ILE A 57 -0.77 -5.85 1.79
CA ILE A 57 -2.08 -5.24 1.99
C ILE A 57 -3.11 -6.36 2.16
N TYR A 58 -4.09 -6.16 3.02
CA TYR A 58 -5.24 -7.05 3.11
C TYR A 58 -6.54 -6.28 2.95
N GLY A 59 -7.51 -6.90 2.28
CA GLY A 59 -8.90 -6.44 2.24
C GLY A 59 -9.79 -7.51 2.85
N ALA A 60 -10.74 -7.11 3.71
CA ALA A 60 -11.75 -8.01 4.26
C ALA A 60 -13.14 -7.42 4.11
N ARG A 61 -14.12 -8.29 3.82
CA ARG A 61 -15.53 -7.92 3.66
C ARG A 61 -16.40 -8.66 4.65
N ILE A 62 -17.29 -7.93 5.29
CA ILE A 62 -18.33 -8.43 6.19
C ILE A 62 -19.67 -7.94 5.63
N ASN A 63 -20.65 -8.83 5.48
CA ASN A 63 -21.95 -8.45 4.97
C ASN A 63 -22.81 -7.72 6.03
N SER A 64 -23.99 -7.26 5.62
CA SER A 64 -24.92 -6.51 6.48
C SER A 64 -25.50 -7.32 7.65
N SER A 65 -25.39 -8.66 7.62
CA SER A 65 -25.76 -9.52 8.75
C SER A 65 -24.61 -9.75 9.73
N GLY A 66 -23.46 -9.09 9.54
CA GLY A 66 -22.26 -9.27 10.35
C GLY A 66 -21.47 -10.55 10.05
N LYS A 67 -21.77 -11.23 8.94
CA LYS A 67 -21.05 -12.45 8.53
C LYS A 67 -19.85 -12.09 7.67
N PHE A 68 -18.68 -12.62 8.02
CA PHE A 68 -17.48 -12.53 7.22
C PHE A 68 -17.66 -13.26 5.88
N GLU A 69 -17.36 -12.57 4.77
CA GLU A 69 -17.49 -13.12 3.42
C GLU A 69 -16.14 -13.61 2.90
N TRP A 70 -15.14 -12.73 2.94
CA TRP A 70 -13.79 -13.05 2.46
C TRP A 70 -12.74 -12.11 3.06
N MET A 71 -11.49 -12.59 3.01
CA MET A 71 -10.29 -11.77 3.13
C MET A 71 -9.33 -12.13 2.00
N ARG A 72 -8.63 -11.13 1.49
CA ARG A 72 -7.69 -11.25 0.37
C ARG A 72 -6.41 -10.50 0.69
N LYS A 73 -5.31 -11.09 0.23
CA LYS A 73 -3.96 -10.54 0.33
C LYS A 73 -3.57 -9.93 -1.02
N ILE A 74 -3.01 -8.73 -0.99
CA ILE A 74 -2.29 -8.13 -2.12
C ILE A 74 -0.81 -8.08 -1.70
N PRO A 75 0.03 -8.94 -2.29
CA PRO A 75 1.43 -9.02 -1.90
C PRO A 75 2.21 -7.80 -2.38
N LYS A 76 2.96 -7.18 -1.45
CA LYS A 76 3.93 -6.09 -1.69
C LYS A 76 4.99 -6.07 -0.59
N TYR A 77 6.13 -5.45 -0.85
CA TYR A 77 7.20 -5.29 0.14
C TYR A 77 7.92 -3.94 -0.02
N GLN A 78 7.58 -2.97 0.82
CA GLN A 78 8.12 -1.61 0.75
C GLN A 78 8.96 -1.29 1.98
N VAL A 79 10.10 -0.62 1.80
CA VAL A 79 11.07 -0.35 2.86
C VAL A 79 11.58 1.10 2.82
N SER A 80 11.75 1.71 4.00
CA SER A 80 12.52 2.95 4.20
C SER A 80 13.50 2.81 5.37
N TYR A 81 14.61 3.57 5.31
CA TYR A 81 15.64 3.61 6.34
C TYR A 81 15.86 5.05 6.81
N ASP A 82 15.80 5.26 8.12
CA ASP A 82 16.05 6.48 8.91
C ASP A 82 15.23 7.72 8.57
N ARG A 83 14.84 7.92 7.30
CA ARG A 83 14.15 9.11 6.80
C ARG A 83 13.09 8.71 5.77
N PRO A 84 11.85 8.42 6.19
CA PRO A 84 10.74 8.20 5.29
C PRO A 84 10.54 9.39 4.35
N GLN A 85 10.51 9.12 3.05
CA GLN A 85 10.21 10.10 2.00
C GLN A 85 8.72 10.19 1.72
N GLY A 86 7.91 9.27 2.27
CA GLY A 86 6.45 9.33 2.23
C GLY A 86 5.81 8.64 1.02
N THR A 87 6.57 7.85 0.26
CA THR A 87 6.04 7.11 -0.89
C THR A 87 5.45 5.73 -0.55
N LEU A 88 5.62 5.32 0.70
CA LEU A 88 5.15 4.03 1.21
C LEU A 88 3.65 4.06 1.54
N GLY A 89 3.12 2.86 1.81
CA GLY A 89 1.71 2.66 2.08
C GLY A 89 0.89 2.61 0.80
N TYR A 90 -0.42 2.76 0.96
CA TYR A 90 -1.38 2.77 -0.13
C TYR A 90 -2.49 3.79 0.10
N LYS A 91 -3.20 4.11 -0.98
CA LYS A 91 -4.50 4.77 -0.93
C LYS A 91 -5.61 3.80 -1.32
N LEU A 92 -6.62 3.69 -0.46
CA LEU A 92 -7.87 3.02 -0.77
C LEU A 92 -8.84 3.97 -1.45
N ILE A 93 -9.49 3.46 -2.49
CA ILE A 93 -10.61 4.04 -3.20
C ILE A 93 -11.64 2.91 -3.40
N ASN A 94 -12.92 3.21 -3.44
CA ASN A 94 -13.94 2.23 -3.74
C ASN A 94 -15.07 2.82 -4.59
N ASP A 95 -15.71 1.96 -5.36
CA ASP A 95 -16.91 2.26 -6.13
C ASP A 95 -17.89 1.09 -6.07
N ALA A 96 -18.92 1.11 -6.92
CA ALA A 96 -19.89 0.02 -7.02
C ALA A 96 -19.32 -1.29 -7.60
N LYS A 97 -18.13 -1.25 -8.22
CA LYS A 97 -17.45 -2.40 -8.86
C LYS A 97 -16.39 -3.03 -7.94
N GLY A 98 -15.90 -2.34 -6.91
CA GLY A 98 -14.94 -2.92 -5.95
C GLY A 98 -14.10 -1.91 -5.17
N TYR A 99 -12.96 -2.41 -4.69
CA TYR A 99 -12.00 -1.72 -3.84
C TYR A 99 -10.65 -1.65 -4.56
N TYR A 100 -10.08 -0.45 -4.66
CA TYR A 100 -8.89 -0.16 -5.43
C TYR A 100 -7.79 0.39 -4.53
N PHE A 101 -6.59 -0.17 -4.68
CA PHE A 101 -5.42 0.13 -3.89
C PHE A 101 -4.35 0.71 -4.79
N LEU A 102 -4.09 2.00 -4.64
CA LEU A 102 -3.03 2.70 -5.33
C LEU A 102 -1.77 2.72 -4.46
N TYR A 103 -0.66 2.18 -4.95
CA TYR A 103 0.60 2.15 -4.23
C TYR A 103 1.80 2.05 -5.19
N LEU A 104 2.99 2.30 -4.65
CA LEU A 104 4.25 2.14 -5.36
C LEU A 104 4.80 0.73 -5.11
N ASP A 105 5.28 0.07 -6.16
CA ASP A 105 5.85 -1.28 -6.03
C ASP A 105 7.01 -1.52 -7.01
N HIS A 106 7.66 -2.67 -6.85
CA HIS A 106 8.65 -3.17 -7.78
C HIS A 106 7.97 -3.89 -8.97
N LYS A 107 8.41 -3.65 -10.21
CA LYS A 107 7.79 -4.16 -11.45
C LYS A 107 7.55 -5.66 -11.46
N LYS A 108 8.52 -6.42 -10.92
CA LYS A 108 8.44 -7.88 -10.81
C LYS A 108 7.30 -8.38 -9.90
N ASN A 109 6.69 -7.51 -9.10
CA ASN A 109 5.59 -7.86 -8.20
C ASN A 109 4.20 -7.88 -8.87
N LEU A 110 4.13 -7.46 -10.15
CA LEU A 110 2.92 -7.52 -10.97
C LEU A 110 2.47 -8.96 -11.18
N GLU A 111 3.41 -9.84 -11.54
CA GLU A 111 3.18 -11.24 -11.91
C GLU A 111 3.80 -12.18 -10.86
N LEU A 112 3.42 -12.02 -9.58
CA LEU A 112 3.86 -12.92 -8.52
C LEU A 112 3.03 -14.20 -8.52
N SER A 113 3.69 -15.35 -8.51
CA SER A 113 3.03 -16.60 -8.12
C SER A 113 2.65 -16.57 -6.64
N GLU A 114 1.69 -17.41 -6.24
CA GLU A 114 1.11 -17.45 -4.89
C GLU A 114 2.17 -17.58 -3.76
N ASP A 115 3.21 -18.38 -3.99
CA ASP A 115 4.28 -18.64 -3.02
C ASP A 115 5.52 -17.74 -3.21
N GLU A 116 5.51 -16.81 -4.17
CA GLU A 116 6.69 -15.96 -4.41
C GLU A 116 6.75 -14.80 -3.42
N VAL A 117 7.93 -14.63 -2.80
CA VAL A 117 8.21 -13.49 -1.92
C VAL A 117 8.32 -12.21 -2.77
N PRO A 118 7.56 -11.14 -2.44
CA PRO A 118 7.60 -9.90 -3.19
C PRO A 118 8.99 -9.28 -3.19
N LYS A 119 9.40 -8.74 -4.34
CA LYS A 119 10.61 -7.94 -4.46
C LYS A 119 10.43 -6.62 -3.71
N ARG A 120 11.54 -6.15 -3.15
CA ARG A 120 11.55 -4.92 -2.37
C ARG A 120 11.42 -3.68 -3.26
N TYR A 121 10.51 -2.80 -2.86
CA TYR A 121 10.46 -1.40 -3.23
C TYR A 121 11.17 -0.55 -2.17
N PHE A 122 11.95 0.44 -2.58
CA PHE A 122 12.66 1.36 -1.69
C PHE A 122 12.08 2.77 -1.77
N ASP A 123 11.78 3.35 -0.61
CA ASP A 123 11.17 4.66 -0.48
C ASP A 123 11.95 5.75 -1.22
N GLY A 124 11.30 6.36 -2.21
CA GLY A 124 11.82 7.45 -3.04
C GLY A 124 12.95 7.11 -4.00
N TYR A 125 13.15 5.84 -4.33
CA TYR A 125 14.02 5.40 -5.43
C TYR A 125 13.25 5.26 -6.76
N GLY A 126 12.10 5.93 -6.88
CA GLY A 126 11.13 5.69 -7.95
C GLY A 126 10.53 4.28 -7.86
N GLY A 127 9.78 3.87 -8.87
CA GLY A 127 9.05 2.60 -8.92
C GLY A 127 7.78 2.68 -9.77
N GLN A 128 7.02 1.59 -9.77
CA GLN A 128 5.84 1.44 -10.59
C GLN A 128 4.59 1.80 -9.79
N ILE A 129 3.71 2.61 -10.38
CA ILE A 129 2.41 2.90 -9.79
C ILE A 129 1.48 1.74 -10.12
N ILE A 130 1.13 0.98 -9.10
CA ILE A 130 0.26 -0.19 -9.21
C ILE A 130 -1.13 0.16 -8.69
N LEU A 131 -2.14 -0.26 -9.44
CA LEU A 131 -3.53 -0.28 -9.01
C LEU A 131 -3.96 -1.74 -8.82
N SER A 132 -4.07 -2.19 -7.58
CA SER A 132 -4.71 -3.48 -7.31
C SER A 132 -6.19 -3.29 -7.08
N LYS A 133 -7.02 -4.18 -7.61
CA LYS A 133 -8.45 -4.22 -7.37
C LYS A 133 -8.82 -5.49 -6.62
N ILE A 134 -9.67 -5.37 -5.62
CA ILE A 134 -10.47 -6.46 -5.08
C ILE A 134 -11.91 -6.20 -5.47
N ASP A 135 -12.51 -7.04 -6.32
CA ASP A 135 -13.92 -6.90 -6.68
C ASP A 135 -14.84 -7.30 -5.52
N LEU A 136 -16.16 -7.15 -5.69
CA LEU A 136 -17.13 -7.46 -4.62
C LEU A 136 -17.15 -8.96 -4.26
N GLN A 137 -16.75 -9.83 -5.19
CA GLN A 137 -16.64 -11.28 -5.02
C GLN A 137 -15.30 -11.69 -4.38
N GLY A 138 -14.38 -10.74 -4.20
CA GLY A 138 -13.06 -10.96 -3.64
C GLY A 138 -12.02 -11.42 -4.67
N ASN A 139 -12.27 -11.31 -5.98
CA ASN A 139 -11.21 -11.58 -6.95
C ASN A 139 -10.21 -10.43 -6.98
N VAL A 140 -8.92 -10.76 -7.06
CA VAL A 140 -7.83 -9.79 -7.06
C VAL A 140 -7.29 -9.64 -8.47
N SER A 141 -7.14 -8.40 -8.94
CA SER A 141 -6.40 -8.07 -10.17
C SER A 141 -5.41 -6.94 -9.90
N LYS A 142 -4.37 -6.81 -10.73
CA LYS A 142 -3.38 -5.74 -10.66
C LYS A 142 -3.18 -5.12 -12.03
N ASP A 143 -3.11 -3.79 -12.07
CA ASP A 143 -2.77 -3.02 -13.25
C ASP A 143 -1.56 -2.13 -12.99
N LEU A 144 -0.65 -2.07 -13.96
CA LEU A 144 0.41 -1.07 -14.00
C LEU A 144 -0.17 0.22 -14.59
N LEU A 145 -0.16 1.33 -13.84
CA LEU A 145 -0.57 2.62 -14.37
C LEU A 145 0.55 3.28 -15.16
N PHE A 146 1.72 3.47 -14.54
CA PHE A 146 2.92 4.02 -15.18
C PHE A 146 4.17 3.82 -14.32
N ASP A 147 5.35 4.03 -14.90
CA ASP A 147 6.63 4.08 -14.19
C ASP A 147 6.96 5.53 -13.82
N THR A 148 7.29 5.76 -12.55
CA THR A 148 7.64 7.10 -12.06
C THR A 148 8.95 7.63 -12.65
N HIS A 149 9.83 6.76 -13.14
CA HIS A 149 11.07 7.18 -13.81
C HIS A 149 10.80 7.78 -15.18
N ASP A 150 9.88 7.17 -15.94
CA ASP A 150 9.55 7.61 -17.30
C ASP A 150 8.86 8.99 -17.30
N GLU A 151 8.14 9.28 -16.22
CA GLU A 151 7.38 10.52 -16.03
C GLU A 151 8.11 11.59 -15.21
N ASP A 152 9.36 11.32 -14.78
CA ASP A 152 10.21 12.22 -13.97
C ASP A 152 9.50 12.83 -12.74
N LEU A 153 8.65 12.02 -12.11
CA LEU A 153 7.79 12.44 -11.01
C LEU A 153 7.91 11.50 -9.81
N MET A 154 7.57 12.00 -8.63
CA MET A 154 7.41 11.22 -7.41
C MET A 154 6.02 11.50 -6.85
N ILE A 155 5.26 10.45 -6.57
CA ILE A 155 3.94 10.59 -5.92
C ILE A 155 3.96 10.03 -4.52
N TYR A 156 2.96 10.45 -3.75
CA TYR A 156 2.77 10.04 -2.35
C TYR A 156 1.41 9.36 -2.21
N PRO A 157 1.28 8.06 -2.56
CA PRO A 157 -0.02 7.41 -2.72
C PRO A 157 -0.94 7.61 -1.53
N ALA A 158 -0.48 7.32 -0.30
CA ALA A 158 -1.27 7.46 0.93
C ALA A 158 -1.82 8.89 1.18
N GLN A 159 -1.25 9.91 0.54
CA GLN A 159 -1.64 11.31 0.69
C GLN A 159 -2.66 11.79 -0.38
N PHE A 160 -3.08 10.93 -1.31
CA PHE A 160 -4.12 11.28 -2.26
C PHE A 160 -5.46 11.46 -1.55
N ASN A 161 -6.29 12.36 -2.06
CA ASN A 161 -7.65 12.60 -1.61
C ASN A 161 -8.63 12.36 -2.75
N ALA A 162 -9.73 11.68 -2.45
CA ALA A 162 -10.86 11.57 -3.35
C ALA A 162 -11.56 12.93 -3.43
N ILE A 163 -11.78 13.42 -4.63
CA ILE A 163 -12.57 14.63 -4.88
C ILE A 163 -14.04 14.23 -5.12
N ASN A 164 -14.24 13.15 -5.86
CA ASN A 164 -15.54 12.55 -6.18
C ASN A 164 -15.33 11.08 -6.57
N GLY A 165 -16.35 10.45 -7.17
CA GLY A 165 -16.34 9.03 -7.50
C GLY A 165 -15.26 8.56 -8.49
N ASN A 166 -14.65 9.46 -9.27
CA ASN A 166 -13.64 9.08 -10.28
C ASN A 166 -12.40 9.99 -10.35
N GLN A 167 -12.33 11.05 -9.53
CA GLN A 167 -11.21 11.99 -9.51
C GLN A 167 -10.50 12.03 -8.16
N PHE A 168 -9.17 12.05 -8.21
CA PHE A 168 -8.30 12.06 -7.04
C PHE A 168 -7.23 13.12 -7.20
N ILE A 169 -7.03 13.93 -6.15
CA ILE A 169 -5.95 14.90 -6.11
C ILE A 169 -4.91 14.46 -5.08
N GLY A 170 -3.66 14.47 -5.50
CA GLY A 170 -2.52 14.23 -4.64
C GLY A 170 -1.42 15.24 -4.90
N ARG A 171 -0.33 15.06 -4.18
CA ARG A 171 0.91 15.78 -4.40
C ARG A 171 1.80 14.94 -5.31
N ALA A 172 2.43 15.58 -6.28
CA ALA A 172 3.57 15.03 -7.00
C ALA A 172 4.76 15.99 -6.85
N ASP A 173 5.95 15.44 -6.68
CA ASP A 173 7.20 16.18 -6.82
C ASP A 173 7.76 15.94 -8.21
N ILE A 174 7.93 17.00 -8.98
CA ILE A 174 8.53 16.92 -10.31
C ILE A 174 10.02 17.20 -10.13
N LYS A 175 10.88 16.31 -10.63
CA LYS A 175 12.33 16.54 -10.56
C LYS A 175 12.66 17.91 -11.15
N ARG A 176 13.26 18.79 -10.33
CA ARG A 176 13.63 20.19 -10.67
C ARG A 176 12.47 21.17 -10.85
N GLY A 177 11.22 20.75 -10.63
CA GLY A 177 10.02 21.60 -10.75
C GLY A 177 9.31 21.87 -9.41
N GLY A 178 9.68 21.15 -8.35
CA GLY A 178 9.03 21.21 -7.06
C GLY A 178 7.63 20.59 -7.08
N TYR A 179 6.88 20.85 -6.01
CA TYR A 179 5.59 20.21 -5.81
C TYR A 179 4.49 20.78 -6.69
N LYS A 180 3.72 19.88 -7.31
CA LYS A 180 2.50 20.21 -8.04
C LYS A 180 1.34 19.31 -7.62
N PRO A 181 0.09 19.80 -7.69
CA PRO A 181 -1.07 18.93 -7.59
C PRO A 181 -1.10 17.98 -8.78
N LEU A 182 -1.31 16.68 -8.51
CA LEU A 182 -1.57 15.67 -9.52
C LEU A 182 -3.04 15.27 -9.43
N LEU A 183 -3.76 15.40 -10.54
CA LEU A 183 -5.14 14.92 -10.68
C LEU A 183 -5.12 13.59 -11.44
N ILE A 184 -5.57 12.52 -10.79
CA ILE A 184 -5.81 11.22 -11.43
C ILE A 184 -7.30 11.11 -11.68
N THR A 185 -7.68 10.80 -12.93
CA THR A 185 -9.07 10.53 -13.32
C THR A 185 -9.18 9.10 -13.82
N ILE A 186 -10.02 8.30 -13.17
CA ILE A 186 -10.34 6.95 -13.62
C ILE A 186 -11.40 7.09 -14.72
N LYS A 187 -11.09 6.61 -15.93
CA LYS A 187 -12.04 6.58 -17.06
C LYS A 187 -12.88 5.31 -16.97
N ASP A 188 -14.19 5.45 -17.19
CA ASP A 188 -15.16 4.35 -17.17
C ASP A 188 -14.96 3.31 -18.28
#